data_AF-A0A0Q4NBR5-F1
#
_entry.id   AF-A0A0Q4NBR5-F1
#
_cell.length_a   1.000
_cell.length_b   1.000
_cell.length_c   1.000
_cell.angle_alpha   90.00
_cell.angle_beta   90.00
_cell.angle_gamma   90.00
#
_symmetry.space_group_name_H-M   'P 1'
#
loop_
_entity.id
_entity.type
_entity.pdbx_description
1 polymer ?
#
loop_
_entity_poly.entity_id
_entity_poly.type
_entity_poly.pdbx_seq_one_letter_code
_entity_poly.pdbx_strand_id
1 'polypeptide(L)'
;MNPFSRVVTGLLEGQFICPVTDQEGYQYLTSTQLTNGRTNLEEIDLYLRRLDLRITMTRGAGAYFAAHADIDNEGKKAAKKRFTELKNILRPMVSFLEIVMRIAGDDGAVSSGQKLDLNRMMGRIAANASLTEQLRQTAIDTGLVSKDGSDRERLNRIVRKFQNDGFLRLVNPESEIYMFTGRIEWLMEAIEYLMQHDKISEEDSDFEKRAEA
;
A
#
# COMPACT_ATOMS: atom_id res chain seq x y z
N MET A 1 12.06 -10.49 21.85
CA MET A 1 12.89 -9.59 21.02
C MET A 1 12.67 -8.17 21.53
N ASN A 2 13.71 -7.35 21.68
CA ASN A 2 13.56 -5.94 22.10
C ASN A 2 12.68 -5.19 21.07
N PRO A 3 11.64 -4.44 21.49
CA PRO A 3 10.77 -3.66 20.58
C PRO A 3 11.55 -2.79 19.58
N PHE A 4 12.62 -2.10 20.04
CA PHE A 4 13.48 -1.29 19.18
C PHE A 4 14.06 -2.12 18.02
N SER A 5 14.69 -3.24 18.35
CA SER A 5 15.33 -4.12 17.35
C SER A 5 14.29 -4.71 16.38
N ARG A 6 13.10 -5.08 16.87
CA ARG A 6 12.02 -5.61 16.02
C ARG A 6 11.55 -4.58 15.00
N VAL A 7 11.23 -3.38 15.48
CA VAL A 7 10.73 -2.30 14.62
C VAL A 7 11.78 -1.87 13.61
N VAL A 8 13.03 -1.65 14.04
CA VAL A 8 14.13 -1.31 13.13
C VAL A 8 14.32 -2.37 12.05
N THR A 9 14.32 -3.65 12.42
CA THR A 9 14.48 -4.75 11.46
C THR A 9 13.36 -4.74 10.43
N GLY A 10 12.10 -4.62 10.87
CA GLY A 10 10.96 -4.55 9.95
C GLY A 10 11.03 -3.34 9.01
N LEU A 11 11.43 -2.17 9.52
CA LEU A 11 11.61 -0.96 8.72
C LEU A 11 12.72 -1.14 7.65
N LEU A 12 13.84 -1.77 8.00
CA LEU A 12 14.94 -2.06 7.07
C LEU A 12 14.56 -3.08 5.99
N GLU A 13 13.67 -4.01 6.31
CA GLU A 13 13.05 -4.93 5.34
C GLU A 13 12.02 -4.24 4.43
N GLY A 14 11.73 -2.96 4.67
CA GLY A 14 10.74 -2.18 3.92
C GLY A 14 9.30 -2.44 4.35
N GLN A 15 9.07 -3.01 5.54
CA GLN A 15 7.75 -3.20 6.09
C GLN A 15 7.13 -1.87 6.54
N PHE A 16 5.82 -1.78 6.39
CA PHE A 16 5.02 -0.71 7.00
C PHE A 16 4.59 -1.17 8.40
N ILE A 17 4.88 -0.39 9.42
CA ILE A 17 4.51 -0.64 10.82
C ILE A 17 3.19 0.08 11.10
N CYS A 18 2.12 -0.68 11.27
CA CYS A 18 0.77 -0.19 11.52
C CYS A 18 0.04 -1.12 12.51
N PRO A 19 -1.14 -0.74 13.03
CA PRO A 19 -1.92 -1.59 13.93
C PRO A 19 -2.21 -2.99 13.39
N VAL A 20 -2.21 -3.17 12.07
CA VAL A 20 -2.50 -4.43 11.38
C VAL A 20 -1.26 -5.30 11.20
N THR A 21 -0.09 -4.73 10.94
CA THR A 21 1.16 -5.46 10.65
C THR A 21 1.98 -5.72 11.91
N ASP A 22 2.06 -4.74 12.82
CA ASP A 22 2.72 -4.86 14.12
C ASP A 22 2.06 -3.87 15.11
N GLN A 23 1.02 -4.33 15.80
CA GLN A 23 0.27 -3.52 16.77
C GLN A 23 1.16 -3.01 17.91
N GLU A 24 1.99 -3.88 18.48
CA GLU A 24 2.89 -3.52 19.57
C GLU A 24 4.00 -2.56 19.09
N GLY A 25 4.53 -2.76 17.88
CA GLY A 25 5.53 -1.88 17.28
C GLY A 25 4.96 -0.50 16.98
N TYR A 26 3.73 -0.45 16.48
CA TYR A 26 3.00 0.80 16.28
C TYR A 26 2.78 1.53 17.63
N GLN A 27 2.30 0.82 18.66
CA GLN A 27 2.15 1.38 20.00
C GLN A 27 3.47 1.91 20.56
N TYR A 28 4.55 1.15 20.37
CA TYR A 28 5.90 1.53 20.78
C TYR A 28 6.36 2.84 20.11
N LEU A 29 6.12 3.00 18.81
CA LEU A 29 6.44 4.22 18.04
C LEU A 29 5.56 5.41 18.43
N THR A 30 4.28 5.20 18.71
CA THR A 30 3.35 6.27 19.13
C THR A 30 3.48 6.67 20.59
N SER A 31 4.26 5.94 21.39
CA SER A 31 4.46 6.24 22.80
C SER A 31 5.13 7.59 22.97
N THR A 32 4.52 8.45 23.79
CA THR A 32 5.07 9.76 24.17
C THR A 32 6.04 9.67 25.34
N GLN A 33 6.32 8.47 25.84
CA GLN A 33 7.25 8.26 26.93
C GLN A 33 8.68 8.62 26.50
N LEU A 34 9.34 9.44 27.33
CA LEU A 34 10.72 9.84 27.11
C LEU A 34 11.68 8.93 27.88
N THR A 35 12.69 8.43 27.19
CA THR A 35 13.84 7.73 27.76
C THR A 35 15.09 8.53 27.42
N ASN A 36 15.86 8.95 28.42
CA ASN A 36 17.04 9.82 28.23
C ASN A 36 16.74 11.09 27.40
N GLY A 37 15.54 11.66 27.56
CA GLY A 37 15.11 12.89 26.88
C GLY A 37 14.64 12.69 25.43
N ARG A 38 14.41 11.46 24.96
CA ARG A 38 13.91 11.16 23.61
C ARG A 38 12.76 10.16 23.64
N THR A 39 11.86 10.29 22.68
CA THR A 39 10.84 9.27 22.38
C THR A 39 11.47 8.08 21.66
N ASN A 40 10.77 6.95 21.67
CA ASN A 40 11.17 5.76 20.90
C ASN A 40 11.27 6.04 19.39
N LEU A 41 10.36 6.89 18.88
CA LEU A 41 10.35 7.30 17.47
C LEU A 41 11.63 8.05 17.09
N GLU A 42 12.04 9.02 17.92
CA GLU A 42 13.27 9.79 17.72
C GLU A 42 14.53 8.91 17.82
N GLU A 43 14.53 7.94 18.74
CA GLU A 43 15.65 6.99 18.86
C GLU A 43 15.80 6.13 17.60
N ILE A 44 14.68 5.64 17.06
CA ILE A 44 14.68 4.89 15.80
C ILE A 44 15.09 5.77 14.62
N ASP A 45 14.58 7.00 14.52
CA ASP A 45 14.96 7.92 13.44
C ASP A 45 16.47 8.20 13.46
N LEU A 46 17.04 8.45 14.64
CA LEU A 46 18.48 8.66 14.82
C LEU A 46 19.31 7.45 14.40
N TYR A 47 18.82 6.23 14.65
CA TYR A 47 19.49 5.02 14.20
C TYR A 47 19.43 4.89 12.67
N LEU A 48 18.24 5.05 12.07
CA LEU A 48 18.05 4.95 10.63
C LEU A 48 18.85 5.99 9.85
N ARG A 49 19.02 7.21 10.40
CA ARG A 49 19.83 8.27 9.78
C ARG A 49 21.30 7.91 9.64
N ARG A 50 21.82 6.99 10.46
CA ARG A 50 23.19 6.48 10.30
C ARG A 50 23.33 5.53 9.10
N LEU A 51 22.21 5.15 8.50
CA LEU A 51 22.10 4.26 7.34
C LEU A 51 21.51 5.00 6.13
N ASP A 52 21.55 6.34 6.13
CA ASP A 52 20.96 7.21 5.09
C ASP A 52 19.44 7.00 4.88
N LEU A 53 18.78 6.51 5.93
CA LEU A 53 17.33 6.34 6.01
C LEU A 53 16.73 7.27 7.07
N ARG A 54 15.43 7.41 7.04
CA ARG A 54 14.64 8.09 8.08
C ARG A 54 13.35 7.32 8.29
N ILE A 55 12.82 7.41 9.50
CA ILE A 55 11.43 6.98 9.70
C ILE A 55 10.51 8.11 9.23
N THR A 56 9.44 7.72 8.57
CA THR A 56 8.36 8.64 8.16
C THR A 56 7.03 7.95 8.40
N MET A 57 5.94 8.70 8.21
CA MET A 57 4.58 8.20 8.37
C MET A 57 3.70 8.61 7.20
N THR A 58 2.60 7.88 7.00
CA THR A 58 1.49 8.30 6.13
C THR A 58 0.85 9.57 6.71
N ARG A 59 0.20 10.38 5.86
CA ARG A 59 -0.45 11.64 6.23
C ARG A 59 -1.50 11.46 7.34
N GLY A 60 -2.23 10.33 7.31
CA GLY A 60 -3.20 9.95 8.34
C GLY A 60 -2.59 9.31 9.60
N ALA A 61 -1.26 9.21 9.67
CA ALA A 61 -0.51 8.46 10.67
C ALA A 61 -0.89 6.97 10.77
N GLY A 62 -1.57 6.38 9.78
CA GLY A 62 -1.98 4.98 9.81
C GLY A 62 -0.84 3.97 9.62
N ALA A 63 0.35 4.40 9.18
CA ALA A 63 1.55 3.57 9.18
C ALA A 63 2.85 4.38 9.26
N TYR A 64 3.86 3.78 9.89
CA TYR A 64 5.26 4.21 9.82
C TYR A 64 6.06 3.33 8.85
N PHE A 65 7.01 3.92 8.14
CA PHE A 65 7.88 3.20 7.20
C PHE A 65 9.24 3.91 7.06
N ALA A 66 10.25 3.19 6.54
CA ALA A 66 11.55 3.78 6.24
C ALA A 66 11.57 4.39 4.83
N ALA A 67 12.14 5.58 4.73
CA ALA A 67 12.44 6.26 3.47
C ALA A 67 13.90 6.72 3.46
N HIS A 68 14.44 7.08 2.30
CA HIS A 68 15.75 7.73 2.25
C HIS A 68 15.72 9.08 2.98
N ALA A 69 16.79 9.36 3.73
CA ALA A 69 16.92 10.60 4.49
C ALA A 69 17.01 11.82 3.56
N ASP A 70 17.82 11.70 2.50
CA ASP A 70 18.09 12.72 1.51
C ASP A 70 17.80 12.24 0.08
N ILE A 71 17.54 13.19 -0.83
CA ILE A 71 17.35 12.94 -2.27
C ILE A 71 18.67 13.17 -3.01
N ASP A 72 19.70 12.46 -2.59
CA ASP A 72 20.98 12.38 -3.29
C ASP A 72 20.88 11.41 -4.50
N ASN A 73 22.01 11.00 -5.08
CA ASN A 73 21.99 10.10 -6.23
C ASN A 73 21.40 8.72 -5.90
N GLU A 74 21.65 8.20 -4.70
CA GLU A 74 21.12 6.91 -4.26
C GLU A 74 19.63 7.02 -3.91
N GLY A 75 19.24 8.08 -3.19
CA GLY A 75 17.85 8.42 -2.89
C GLY A 75 17.02 8.59 -4.16
N LYS A 76 17.56 9.26 -5.20
CA LYS A 76 16.89 9.37 -6.52
C LYS A 76 16.72 8.01 -7.19
N LYS A 77 17.74 7.15 -7.16
CA LYS A 77 17.68 5.80 -7.73
C LYS A 77 16.63 4.95 -7.01
N ALA A 78 16.60 5.00 -5.69
CA ALA A 78 15.63 4.30 -4.87
C ALA A 78 14.21 4.82 -5.09
N ALA A 79 14.02 6.14 -5.13
CA ALA A 79 12.74 6.76 -5.45
C ALA A 79 12.23 6.32 -6.84
N LYS A 80 13.10 6.32 -7.86
CA LYS A 80 12.75 5.83 -9.21
C LYS A 80 12.35 4.36 -9.21
N LYS A 81 13.05 3.51 -8.45
CA LYS A 81 12.70 2.10 -8.29
C LYS A 81 11.32 1.95 -7.64
N ARG A 82 11.08 2.62 -6.51
CA ARG A 82 9.79 2.62 -5.80
C ARG A 82 8.65 3.13 -6.68
N PHE A 83 8.89 4.17 -7.48
CA PHE A 83 7.91 4.70 -8.41
C PHE A 83 7.58 3.71 -9.53
N THR A 84 8.56 2.97 -10.02
CA THR A 84 8.35 1.91 -11.02
C THR A 84 7.54 0.75 -10.43
N GLU A 85 7.87 0.32 -9.20
CA GLU A 85 7.09 -0.67 -8.45
C GLU A 85 5.63 -0.21 -8.25
N LEU A 86 5.45 1.06 -7.87
CA LEU A 86 4.14 1.68 -7.71
C LEU A 86 3.34 1.68 -9.02
N LYS A 87 3.94 2.09 -10.14
CA LYS A 87 3.28 2.08 -11.46
C LYS A 87 2.75 0.70 -11.83
N ASN A 88 3.51 -0.35 -11.53
CA ASN A 88 3.13 -1.73 -11.83
C ASN A 88 1.97 -2.24 -10.97
N ILE A 89 1.77 -1.69 -9.76
CA ILE A 89 0.70 -2.13 -8.86
C ILE A 89 -0.55 -1.24 -8.91
N LEU A 90 -0.43 -0.01 -9.41
CA LEU A 90 -1.48 1.00 -9.34
C LEU A 90 -2.75 0.57 -10.08
N ARG A 91 -2.65 0.25 -11.37
CA ARG A 91 -3.82 -0.16 -12.17
C ARG A 91 -4.52 -1.41 -11.60
N PRO A 92 -3.82 -2.51 -11.30
CA PRO A 92 -4.47 -3.68 -10.73
C PRO A 92 -5.08 -3.42 -9.34
N MET A 93 -4.42 -2.62 -8.51
CA MET A 93 -4.95 -2.29 -7.19
C MET A 93 -6.19 -1.42 -7.28
N VAL A 94 -6.20 -0.37 -8.10
CA VAL A 94 -7.39 0.47 -8.31
C VAL A 94 -8.57 -0.38 -8.77
N SER A 95 -8.37 -1.25 -9.77
CA SER A 95 -9.44 -2.14 -10.25
C SER A 95 -9.96 -3.08 -9.15
N PHE A 96 -9.07 -3.59 -8.28
CA PHE A 96 -9.47 -4.39 -7.13
C PHE A 96 -10.24 -3.58 -6.07
N LEU A 97 -9.80 -2.36 -5.76
CA LEU A 97 -10.48 -1.48 -4.80
C LEU A 97 -11.88 -1.09 -5.29
N GLU A 98 -12.05 -0.85 -6.59
CA GLU A 98 -13.37 -0.62 -7.19
C GLU A 98 -14.31 -1.81 -6.95
N ILE A 99 -13.83 -3.06 -7.11
CA ILE A 99 -14.64 -4.25 -6.81
C ILE A 99 -15.02 -4.26 -5.32
N VAL A 100 -14.08 -3.96 -4.43
CA VAL A 100 -14.32 -3.92 -2.97
C VAL A 100 -15.38 -2.87 -2.62
N MET A 101 -15.27 -1.64 -3.14
CA MET A 101 -16.19 -0.54 -2.92
C MET A 101 -17.60 -0.86 -3.44
N ARG A 102 -17.70 -1.38 -4.68
CA ARG A 102 -18.97 -1.82 -5.27
C ARG A 102 -19.67 -2.90 -4.45
N ILE A 103 -18.92 -3.81 -3.84
CA ILE A 103 -19.47 -4.88 -2.99
C ILE A 103 -19.89 -4.36 -1.62
N ALA A 104 -19.14 -3.42 -1.05
CA ALA A 104 -19.48 -2.76 0.20
C ALA A 104 -20.73 -1.88 0.07
N GLY A 105 -21.00 -1.35 -1.12
CA GLY A 105 -22.03 -0.34 -1.34
C GLY A 105 -21.64 1.02 -0.76
N ASP A 106 -20.34 1.23 -0.58
CA ASP A 106 -19.74 2.44 -0.04
C ASP A 106 -18.71 2.94 -1.07
N ASP A 107 -18.95 4.15 -1.59
CA ASP A 107 -18.02 4.84 -2.48
C ASP A 107 -16.88 5.52 -1.71
N GLY A 108 -16.82 5.33 -0.39
CA GLY A 108 -15.72 5.75 0.47
C GLY A 108 -14.41 5.01 0.16
N ALA A 109 -13.29 5.71 0.38
CA ALA A 109 -11.96 5.13 0.22
C ALA A 109 -11.73 3.99 1.21
N VAL A 110 -11.10 2.92 0.74
CA VAL A 110 -10.68 1.80 1.60
C VAL A 110 -9.67 2.29 2.64
N SER A 111 -9.87 1.88 3.90
CA SER A 111 -9.06 2.33 5.03
C SER A 111 -8.24 1.20 5.68
N SER A 112 -7.16 1.59 6.36
CA SER A 112 -6.38 0.68 7.20
C SER A 112 -7.27 0.03 8.27
N GLY A 113 -7.11 -1.28 8.47
CA GLY A 113 -7.92 -2.05 9.42
C GLY A 113 -9.28 -2.51 8.87
N GLN A 114 -9.71 -2.04 7.69
CA GLN A 114 -10.91 -2.52 7.05
C GLN A 114 -10.80 -4.01 6.73
N LYS A 115 -11.84 -4.78 7.09
CA LYS A 115 -11.90 -6.22 6.85
C LYS A 115 -12.43 -6.53 5.46
N LEU A 116 -11.85 -7.55 4.84
CA LEU A 116 -12.27 -8.13 3.58
C LEU A 116 -12.57 -9.62 3.80
N ASP A 117 -13.85 -9.97 3.78
CA ASP A 117 -14.31 -11.36 3.81
C ASP A 117 -14.29 -11.93 2.39
N LEU A 118 -13.33 -12.81 2.12
CA LEU A 118 -13.09 -13.30 0.77
C LEU A 118 -14.21 -14.21 0.24
N ASN A 119 -14.82 -14.98 1.14
CA ASN A 119 -15.92 -15.89 0.79
C ASN A 119 -17.17 -15.08 0.43
N ARG A 120 -17.51 -14.10 1.26
CA ARG A 120 -18.63 -13.19 0.99
C ARG A 120 -18.39 -12.39 -0.28
N MET A 121 -17.16 -11.89 -0.50
CA MET A 121 -16.78 -11.19 -1.72
C MET A 121 -17.00 -12.05 -2.96
N MET A 122 -16.56 -13.32 -2.95
CA MET A 122 -16.75 -14.23 -4.07
C MET A 122 -18.24 -14.50 -4.36
N GLY A 123 -19.06 -14.70 -3.32
CA GLY A 123 -20.50 -14.89 -3.50
C GLY A 123 -21.17 -13.69 -4.18
N ARG A 124 -20.75 -12.47 -3.83
CA ARG A 124 -21.24 -11.23 -4.46
C ARG A 124 -20.76 -11.09 -5.90
N ILE A 125 -19.51 -11.47 -6.19
CA ILE A 125 -18.96 -11.45 -7.55
C ILE A 125 -19.73 -12.44 -8.44
N ALA A 126 -19.93 -13.67 -7.98
CA ALA A 126 -20.61 -14.72 -8.75
C ALA A 126 -22.08 -14.37 -9.06
N ALA A 127 -22.72 -13.57 -8.21
CA ALA A 127 -24.09 -13.11 -8.40
C ALA A 127 -24.21 -11.91 -9.38
N ASN A 128 -23.09 -11.35 -9.86
CA ASN A 128 -23.09 -10.15 -10.71
C ASN A 128 -22.10 -10.29 -11.87
N ALA A 129 -22.64 -10.39 -13.10
CA ALA A 129 -21.84 -10.57 -14.31
C ALA A 129 -20.84 -9.42 -14.55
N SER A 130 -21.19 -8.18 -14.20
CA SER A 130 -20.28 -7.03 -14.33
C SER A 130 -19.10 -7.12 -13.36
N LEU A 131 -19.33 -7.58 -12.12
CA LEU A 131 -18.23 -7.80 -11.15
C LEU A 131 -17.36 -9.00 -11.57
N THR A 132 -17.96 -10.03 -12.14
CA THR A 132 -17.22 -11.19 -12.67
C THR A 132 -16.28 -10.78 -13.80
N GLU A 133 -16.75 -9.94 -14.73
CA GLU A 133 -15.89 -9.44 -15.81
C GLU A 133 -14.79 -8.51 -15.29
N GLN A 134 -15.11 -7.62 -14.34
CA GLN A 134 -14.11 -6.75 -13.70
C GLN A 134 -13.03 -7.56 -12.97
N LEU A 135 -13.39 -8.66 -12.30
CA LEU A 135 -12.42 -9.57 -11.68
C LEU A 135 -11.48 -10.20 -12.71
N ARG A 136 -12.01 -10.62 -13.87
CA ARG A 136 -11.21 -11.18 -14.96
C ARG A 136 -10.26 -10.15 -15.56
N GLN A 137 -10.74 -8.91 -15.76
CA GLN A 137 -9.89 -7.81 -16.19
C GLN A 137 -8.80 -7.48 -15.15
N THR A 138 -9.14 -7.47 -13.86
CA THR A 138 -8.15 -7.27 -12.77
C THR A 138 -7.08 -8.37 -12.79
N ALA A 139 -7.47 -9.62 -13.06
CA ALA A 139 -6.53 -10.74 -13.19
C ALA A 139 -5.58 -10.58 -14.40
N ILE A 140 -6.05 -9.97 -15.48
CA ILE A 140 -5.21 -9.61 -16.63
C ILE A 140 -4.24 -8.48 -16.27
N ASP A 141 -4.75 -7.41 -15.66
CA ASP A 141 -3.96 -6.24 -15.28
C ASP A 141 -2.85 -6.61 -14.29
N THR A 142 -3.11 -7.54 -13.35
CA THR A 142 -2.10 -8.08 -12.42
C THR A 142 -1.04 -8.97 -13.09
N GLY A 143 -1.20 -9.34 -14.36
CA GLY A 143 -0.35 -10.32 -15.06
C GLY A 143 -0.54 -11.76 -14.56
N LEU A 144 -1.59 -12.04 -13.79
CA LEU A 144 -1.85 -13.33 -13.14
C LEU A 144 -2.79 -14.24 -13.95
N VAL A 145 -2.76 -14.10 -15.28
CA VAL A 145 -3.68 -14.80 -16.19
C VAL A 145 -3.53 -16.31 -16.05
N SER A 146 -4.63 -16.97 -15.66
CA SER A 146 -4.81 -18.42 -15.85
C SER A 146 -5.79 -18.62 -16.99
N LYS A 147 -5.36 -19.33 -18.05
CA LYS A 147 -6.21 -19.62 -19.21
C LYS A 147 -7.45 -20.45 -18.83
N ASP A 148 -7.34 -21.28 -17.79
CA ASP A 148 -8.39 -22.23 -17.37
C ASP A 148 -8.78 -22.11 -15.89
N GLY A 149 -8.34 -21.04 -15.21
CA GLY A 149 -8.65 -20.86 -13.78
C GLY A 149 -10.12 -20.53 -13.53
N SER A 150 -10.65 -20.95 -12.38
CA SER A 150 -11.97 -20.49 -11.92
C SER A 150 -11.91 -19.04 -11.43
N ASP A 151 -13.05 -18.35 -11.36
CA ASP A 151 -13.10 -16.97 -10.83
C ASP A 151 -12.67 -16.93 -9.34
N ARG A 152 -12.96 -17.98 -8.56
CA ARG A 152 -12.43 -18.14 -7.19
C ARG A 152 -10.90 -18.18 -7.17
N GLU A 153 -10.29 -18.90 -8.10
CA GLU A 153 -8.84 -18.98 -8.21
C GLU A 153 -8.21 -17.64 -8.62
N ARG A 154 -8.83 -16.91 -9.55
CA ARG A 154 -8.41 -15.55 -9.92
C ARG A 154 -8.40 -14.63 -8.71
N LEU A 155 -9.50 -14.61 -7.96
CA LEU A 155 -9.63 -13.80 -6.75
C LEU A 155 -8.56 -14.17 -5.72
N ASN A 156 -8.33 -15.46 -5.49
CA ASN A 156 -7.29 -15.94 -4.58
C ASN A 156 -5.89 -15.47 -5.00
N ARG A 157 -5.55 -15.52 -6.29
CA ARG A 157 -4.25 -15.09 -6.80
C ARG A 157 -4.05 -13.58 -6.62
N ILE A 158 -5.08 -12.79 -6.93
CA ILE A 158 -5.07 -11.32 -6.75
C ILE A 158 -4.84 -10.98 -5.27
N VAL A 159 -5.63 -11.56 -4.36
CA VAL A 159 -5.51 -11.30 -2.92
C VAL A 159 -4.17 -11.77 -2.38
N ARG A 160 -3.66 -12.94 -2.79
CA ARG A 160 -2.31 -13.40 -2.41
C ARG A 160 -1.23 -12.46 -2.91
N LYS A 161 -1.35 -11.91 -4.12
CA LYS A 161 -0.42 -10.90 -4.62
C LYS A 161 -0.42 -9.67 -3.72
N PHE A 162 -1.59 -9.10 -3.41
CA PHE A 162 -1.66 -7.92 -2.54
C PHE A 162 -1.27 -8.20 -1.08
N GLN A 163 -1.44 -9.44 -0.62
CA GLN A 163 -0.89 -9.88 0.66
C GLN A 163 0.64 -9.91 0.63
N ASN A 164 1.25 -10.50 -0.40
CA ASN A 164 2.70 -10.54 -0.58
C ASN A 164 3.30 -9.13 -0.76
N ASP A 165 2.57 -8.26 -1.44
CA ASP A 165 2.90 -6.85 -1.59
C ASP A 165 2.58 -6.05 -0.30
N GLY A 166 2.15 -6.69 0.79
CA GLY A 166 1.98 -6.07 2.11
C GLY A 166 0.78 -5.13 2.27
N PHE A 167 -0.16 -5.12 1.32
CA PHE A 167 -1.40 -4.34 1.40
C PHE A 167 -2.50 -5.05 2.20
N LEU A 168 -2.46 -6.37 2.25
CA LEU A 168 -3.41 -7.21 2.97
C LEU A 168 -2.69 -8.11 3.98
N ARG A 169 -3.37 -8.39 5.09
CA ARG A 169 -2.97 -9.43 6.05
C ARG A 169 -4.13 -10.40 6.27
N LEU A 170 -3.88 -11.69 6.17
CA LEU A 170 -4.84 -12.71 6.61
C LEU A 170 -4.94 -12.69 8.13
N VAL A 171 -6.10 -12.34 8.67
CA VAL A 171 -6.33 -12.22 10.13
C VAL A 171 -7.20 -13.33 10.69
N ASN A 172 -8.01 -13.99 9.84
CA ASN A 172 -8.71 -15.23 10.19
C ASN A 172 -8.65 -16.20 9.00
N PRO A 173 -7.78 -17.23 9.04
CA PRO A 173 -7.68 -18.23 7.99
C PRO A 173 -8.95 -19.07 7.79
N GLU A 174 -9.65 -19.41 8.88
CA GLU A 174 -10.83 -20.30 8.82
C GLU A 174 -11.99 -19.67 8.04
N SER A 175 -12.18 -18.35 8.22
CA SER A 175 -13.21 -17.59 7.51
C SER A 175 -12.69 -16.82 6.30
N GLU A 176 -11.40 -16.95 5.98
CA GLU A 176 -10.71 -16.19 4.93
C GLU A 176 -10.90 -14.68 5.04
N ILE A 177 -10.77 -14.15 6.25
CA ILE A 177 -10.87 -12.70 6.51
C ILE A 177 -9.48 -12.10 6.41
N TYR A 178 -9.34 -11.20 5.44
CA TYR A 178 -8.18 -10.34 5.27
C TYR A 178 -8.46 -8.97 5.88
N MET A 179 -7.40 -8.21 6.12
CA MET A 179 -7.46 -6.86 6.63
C MET A 179 -6.49 -5.98 5.85
N PHE A 180 -6.94 -4.81 5.41
CA PHE A 180 -6.07 -3.82 4.78
C PHE A 180 -5.06 -3.29 5.78
N THR A 181 -3.79 -3.21 5.39
CA THR A 181 -2.72 -2.64 6.22
C THR A 181 -2.65 -1.12 6.00
N GLY A 182 -1.92 -0.40 6.86
CA GLY A 182 -1.68 1.03 6.68
C GLY A 182 -0.86 1.39 5.43
N ARG A 183 -0.31 0.39 4.71
CA ARG A 183 0.28 0.61 3.38
C ARG A 183 -0.76 1.09 2.36
N ILE A 184 -2.05 0.81 2.58
CA ILE A 184 -3.12 1.29 1.69
C ILE A 184 -3.20 2.83 1.68
N GLU A 185 -3.00 3.47 2.83
CA GLU A 185 -3.01 4.94 2.92
C GLU A 185 -1.88 5.55 2.09
N TRP A 186 -0.68 4.96 2.16
CA TRP A 186 0.46 5.38 1.33
C TRP A 186 0.14 5.31 -0.16
N LEU A 187 -0.57 4.27 -0.61
CA LEU A 187 -0.98 4.15 -2.00
C LEU A 187 -2.01 5.22 -2.38
N MET A 188 -3.02 5.45 -1.54
CA MET A 188 -4.04 6.47 -1.79
C MET A 188 -3.41 7.86 -1.88
N GLU A 189 -2.46 8.18 -0.99
CA GLU A 189 -1.68 9.42 -1.05
C GLU A 189 -0.89 9.55 -2.36
N ALA A 190 -0.31 8.45 -2.84
CA ALA A 190 0.42 8.46 -4.11
C ALA A 190 -0.52 8.63 -5.31
N ILE A 191 -1.72 8.04 -5.28
CA ILE A 191 -2.76 8.25 -6.30
C ILE A 191 -3.22 9.70 -6.29
N GLU A 192 -3.52 10.28 -5.13
CA GLU A 192 -3.89 11.68 -4.99
C GLU A 192 -2.81 12.62 -5.52
N TYR A 193 -1.55 12.35 -5.17
CA TYR A 193 -0.41 13.11 -5.68
C TYR A 193 -0.34 13.03 -7.21
N LEU A 194 -0.46 11.83 -7.78
CA LEU A 194 -0.48 11.66 -9.23
C LEU A 194 -1.66 12.39 -9.87
N MET A 195 -2.86 12.32 -9.32
CA MET A 195 -4.02 13.04 -9.85
C MET A 195 -3.84 14.57 -9.81
N GLN A 196 -3.18 15.09 -8.77
CA GLN A 196 -2.89 16.52 -8.64
C GLN A 196 -1.81 16.98 -9.62
N HIS A 197 -0.83 16.12 -9.92
CA HIS A 197 0.33 16.46 -10.75
C HIS A 197 0.26 15.96 -12.20
N ASP A 198 -0.63 15.01 -12.53
CA ASP A 198 -0.89 14.56 -13.90
C ASP A 198 -1.50 15.69 -14.75
N LYS A 199 -2.19 16.66 -14.12
CA LYS A 199 -2.66 17.88 -14.78
C LYS A 199 -1.55 18.84 -15.20
N ILE A 200 -0.31 18.66 -14.72
CA ILE A 200 0.84 19.50 -15.11
C ILE A 200 1.42 19.00 -16.45
N SER A 201 1.20 17.73 -16.82
CA SER A 201 1.79 17.14 -18.03
C SER A 201 1.13 17.58 -19.34
N GLU A 202 -0.14 18.00 -19.33
CA GLU A 202 -0.83 18.40 -20.58
C GLU A 202 -0.54 19.86 -20.95
N GLU A 203 -0.49 20.77 -19.96
CA GLU A 203 -0.25 22.21 -20.21
C GLU A 203 1.22 22.53 -20.58
N ASP A 204 2.20 21.82 -20.02
CA ASP A 204 3.62 22.03 -20.36
C ASP A 204 3.97 21.49 -21.76
N SER A 205 3.28 20.45 -22.24
CA SER A 205 3.49 19.88 -23.57
C SER A 205 2.95 20.76 -24.72
N ASP A 206 1.96 21.61 -24.42
CA ASP A 206 1.41 22.59 -25.36
C ASP A 206 2.16 23.94 -25.30
N PHE A 207 2.87 24.23 -24.21
CA PHE A 207 3.74 25.39 -24.11
C PHE A 207 5.01 25.22 -24.97
N GLU A 208 5.62 24.03 -24.99
CA GLU A 208 6.76 23.73 -25.88
C GLU A 208 6.38 23.75 -27.37
N LYS A 209 5.18 23.26 -27.74
CA LYS A 209 4.72 23.26 -29.14
C LYS A 209 4.36 24.66 -29.69
N ARG A 210 4.07 25.64 -28.83
CA ARG A 210 3.81 27.03 -29.24
C ARG A 210 5.06 27.90 -29.26
N ALA A 211 6.15 27.44 -28.64
CA ALA A 211 7.46 28.10 -28.73
C ALA A 211 8.25 27.69 -29.99
N GLU A 212 7.85 26.61 -30.66
CA GLU A 212 8.45 26.09 -31.90
C GLU A 212 7.60 26.34 -33.16
N ALA A 213 6.53 27.15 -33.09
CA ALA A 213 5.67 27.55 -34.22
C ALA A 213 5.70 29.06 -34.43
#